data_AF-A0A936H6B2-F1
#
_entry.id   AF-A0A936H6B2-F1
#
_cell.length_a   1.000
_cell.length_b   1.000
_cell.length_c   1.000
_cell.angle_alpha   90.00
_cell.angle_beta   90.00
_cell.angle_gamma   90.00
#
_symmetry.space_group_name_H-M   'P 1'
#
loop_
_entity.id
_entity.type
_entity.pdbx_description
1 polymer ?
#
loop_
_entity_poly.entity_id
_entity_poly.type
_entity_poly.pdbx_seq_one_letter_code
_entity_poly.pdbx_strand_id
1 'polypeptide(L)'
;MGKYPSSDHINVSSNKDRCSEGVSKYPQILVHLVYLQDILGYKQISEIYWTLCLEIQFYLFLILFLWVGKQRVESISFQFTLVALLVLSLIESANILDLTPTGSFLPYWYGFSTGAITYWAIIGRLKSSILIGALALLLGFSPFDHGDALIVTIFTGCVLYIAYYLHKMEVWLKNPFMQFLGRISYSLYLFHPLIGWTAQSLALKFFNEWIALITGIGASIISAWITYLILERPAIRWSRSINLGN
;
A
#
# COMPACT_ATOMS: atom_id res chain seq x y z
N MET A 1 -4.86 2.95 -12.69
CA MET A 1 -5.81 1.99 -13.31
C MET A 1 -4.98 0.81 -13.78
N GLY A 2 -4.94 -0.27 -13.00
CA GLY A 2 -4.03 -1.41 -13.23
C GLY A 2 -4.37 -2.15 -14.52
N LYS A 3 -3.35 -2.57 -15.27
CA LYS A 3 -3.47 -3.21 -16.59
C LYS A 3 -4.46 -4.39 -16.58
N TYR A 4 -5.56 -4.25 -17.31
CA TYR A 4 -6.34 -5.39 -17.81
C TYR A 4 -5.54 -6.06 -18.95
N PRO A 5 -5.41 -7.40 -19.00
CA PRO A 5 -4.99 -8.06 -20.21
C PRO A 5 -6.17 -8.11 -21.21
N SER A 6 -5.90 -7.59 -22.39
CA SER A 6 -6.78 -7.55 -23.57
C SER A 6 -7.23 -8.94 -24.01
N SER A 7 -8.52 -9.01 -24.36
CA SER A 7 -9.21 -10.17 -24.91
C SER A 7 -8.81 -10.43 -26.36
N ASP A 8 -8.06 -11.51 -26.61
CA ASP A 8 -7.99 -12.14 -27.93
C ASP A 8 -8.66 -13.52 -27.89
N HIS A 9 -9.74 -13.62 -28.67
CA HIS A 9 -10.52 -14.82 -28.89
C HIS A 9 -9.77 -15.76 -29.86
N ILE A 10 -9.06 -16.78 -29.35
CA ILE A 10 -8.80 -18.01 -30.12
C ILE A 10 -8.90 -19.24 -29.20
N ASN A 11 -9.88 -20.09 -29.52
CA ASN A 11 -10.08 -21.49 -29.11
C ASN A 11 -10.29 -21.83 -27.62
N VAL A 12 -11.57 -21.76 -27.26
CA VAL A 12 -12.23 -22.49 -26.17
C VAL A 12 -12.05 -24.01 -26.35
N SER A 13 -11.82 -24.73 -25.25
CA SER A 13 -12.15 -26.16 -24.99
C SER A 13 -11.05 -27.25 -24.87
N SER A 14 -9.79 -26.96 -24.49
CA SER A 14 -8.87 -28.09 -24.17
C SER A 14 -7.81 -27.88 -23.07
N ASN A 15 -7.71 -26.69 -22.48
CA ASN A 15 -6.63 -26.43 -21.50
C ASN A 15 -7.07 -25.70 -20.23
N LYS A 16 -8.37 -25.73 -19.91
CA LYS A 16 -8.93 -25.08 -18.72
C LYS A 16 -9.00 -25.98 -17.48
N ASP A 17 -8.70 -27.27 -17.65
CA ASP A 17 -8.90 -28.30 -16.62
C ASP A 17 -7.59 -28.94 -16.10
N ARG A 18 -6.41 -28.41 -16.45
CA ARG A 18 -5.11 -29.03 -16.09
C ARG A 18 -4.24 -28.28 -15.09
N CYS A 19 -4.67 -27.11 -14.60
CA CYS A 19 -4.04 -26.39 -13.49
C CYS A 19 -5.03 -26.01 -12.37
N SER A 20 -6.12 -26.76 -12.26
CA SER A 20 -7.03 -26.76 -11.10
C SER A 20 -6.85 -28.02 -10.25
N GLU A 21 -5.71 -28.71 -10.39
CA GLU A 21 -5.33 -29.84 -9.56
C GLU A 21 -4.59 -29.36 -8.30
N GLY A 22 -5.30 -29.43 -7.16
CA GLY A 22 -4.66 -29.91 -5.94
C GLY A 22 -3.91 -28.93 -5.05
N VAL A 23 -4.06 -27.61 -5.18
CA VAL A 23 -3.70 -26.74 -4.05
C VAL A 23 -4.75 -26.95 -2.96
N SER A 24 -4.42 -27.75 -1.94
CA SER A 24 -5.22 -27.87 -0.74
C SER A 24 -5.61 -26.47 -0.22
N LYS A 25 -6.87 -26.29 0.18
CA LYS A 25 -7.35 -24.98 0.70
C LYS A 25 -6.50 -24.50 1.90
N TYR A 26 -5.92 -25.44 2.65
CA TYR A 26 -5.14 -25.18 3.86
C TYR A 26 -3.79 -24.48 3.60
N PRO A 27 -2.88 -24.96 2.73
CA PRO A 27 -1.66 -24.23 2.39
C PRO A 27 -1.94 -22.85 1.80
N GLN A 28 -3.01 -22.69 1.01
CA GLN A 28 -3.39 -21.36 0.52
C GLN A 28 -3.70 -20.42 1.70
N ILE A 29 -4.54 -20.85 2.66
CA ILE A 29 -4.86 -20.03 3.84
C ILE A 29 -3.61 -19.75 4.67
N LEU A 30 -2.75 -20.75 4.91
CA LEU A 30 -1.51 -20.59 5.67
C LEU A 30 -0.56 -19.57 5.05
N VAL A 31 -0.40 -19.63 3.73
CA VAL A 31 0.43 -18.68 2.97
C VAL A 31 -0.15 -17.27 3.06
N HIS A 32 -1.48 -17.13 3.06
CA HIS A 32 -2.16 -15.85 3.24
C HIS A 32 -2.03 -15.29 4.67
N LEU A 33 -1.95 -16.14 5.70
CA LEU A 33 -1.71 -15.70 7.07
C LEU A 33 -0.33 -15.08 7.25
N VAL A 34 0.66 -15.52 6.48
CA VAL A 34 2.05 -15.01 6.51
C VAL A 34 2.27 -13.94 5.42
N TYR A 35 1.23 -13.60 4.65
CA TYR A 35 1.31 -12.69 3.51
C TYR A 35 2.39 -13.08 2.48
N LEU A 36 2.54 -14.37 2.18
CA LEU A 36 3.53 -14.88 1.23
C LEU A 36 2.90 -15.29 -0.13
N GLN A 37 1.61 -15.02 -0.31
CA GLN A 37 0.84 -15.47 -1.47
C GLN A 37 1.37 -14.94 -2.80
N ASP A 38 1.75 -13.66 -2.87
CA ASP A 38 2.17 -13.06 -4.13
C ASP A 38 3.55 -13.58 -4.56
N ILE A 39 4.45 -13.82 -3.61
CA ILE A 39 5.78 -14.38 -3.87
C ILE A 39 5.68 -15.83 -4.36
N LEU A 40 4.75 -16.60 -3.79
CA LEU A 40 4.54 -18.00 -4.15
C LEU A 40 3.55 -18.20 -5.31
N GLY A 41 3.02 -17.12 -5.89
CA GLY A 41 2.10 -17.16 -7.03
C GLY A 41 0.70 -17.70 -6.72
N TYR A 42 0.26 -17.68 -5.46
CA TYR A 42 -1.11 -18.07 -5.10
C TYR A 42 -2.11 -16.96 -5.43
N LYS A 43 -3.30 -17.35 -5.91
CA LYS A 43 -4.39 -16.42 -6.15
C LYS A 43 -4.85 -15.77 -4.84
N GLN A 44 -5.02 -14.45 -4.86
CA GLN A 44 -5.49 -13.66 -3.74
C GLN A 44 -6.96 -13.96 -3.41
N ILE A 45 -7.24 -14.06 -2.11
CA ILE A 45 -8.62 -14.20 -1.60
C ILE A 45 -9.38 -12.87 -1.75
N SER A 46 -8.68 -11.74 -1.59
CA SER A 46 -9.22 -10.40 -1.77
C SER A 46 -8.21 -9.56 -2.55
N GLU A 47 -8.70 -8.74 -3.48
CA GLU A 47 -7.92 -7.82 -4.34
C GLU A 47 -7.09 -6.78 -3.57
N ILE A 48 -7.21 -6.72 -2.25
CA ILE A 48 -6.45 -5.79 -1.41
C ILE A 48 -5.19 -6.45 -0.84
N TYR A 49 -5.18 -7.78 -0.72
CA TYR A 49 -4.17 -8.51 0.04
C TYR A 49 -2.77 -8.41 -0.56
N TRP A 50 -2.64 -8.04 -1.84
CA TRP A 50 -1.34 -7.73 -2.41
C TRP A 50 -0.66 -6.55 -1.74
N THR A 51 -1.39 -5.46 -1.49
CA THR A 51 -0.79 -4.30 -0.83
C THR A 51 -0.34 -4.62 0.60
N LEU A 52 -1.07 -5.44 1.36
CA LEU A 52 -0.63 -5.92 2.67
C LEU A 52 0.63 -6.80 2.58
N CYS A 53 0.74 -7.63 1.55
CA CYS A 53 1.96 -8.40 1.28
C CYS A 53 3.17 -7.47 1.09
N LEU A 54 3.01 -6.44 0.27
CA LEU A 54 4.05 -5.44 0.04
C LEU A 54 4.40 -4.67 1.33
N GLU A 55 3.41 -4.31 2.15
CA GLU A 55 3.63 -3.64 3.43
C GLU A 55 4.52 -4.46 4.38
N ILE A 56 4.23 -5.75 4.54
CA ILE A 56 5.08 -6.65 5.35
C ILE A 56 6.50 -6.71 4.79
N GLN A 57 6.66 -6.83 3.46
CA GLN A 57 7.98 -6.81 2.82
C GLN A 57 8.73 -5.49 3.09
N PHE A 58 8.06 -4.34 2.94
CA PHE A 58 8.67 -3.03 3.21
C PHE A 58 9.14 -2.89 4.65
N TYR A 59 8.32 -3.28 5.63
CA TYR A 59 8.68 -3.16 7.03
C TYR A 59 9.81 -4.11 7.43
N LEU A 60 9.76 -5.37 6.99
CA LEU A 60 10.85 -6.32 7.24
C LEU A 60 12.15 -5.84 6.60
N PHE A 61 12.09 -5.40 5.35
CA PHE A 61 13.25 -4.84 4.67
C PHE A 61 13.78 -3.59 5.38
N LEU A 62 12.92 -2.65 5.77
CA LEU A 62 13.33 -1.43 6.48
C LEU A 62 13.99 -1.76 7.82
N ILE A 63 13.45 -2.71 8.59
CA ILE A 63 14.03 -3.15 9.86
C ILE A 63 15.42 -3.73 9.64
N LEU A 64 15.58 -4.64 8.68
CA LEU A 64 16.87 -5.24 8.33
C LEU A 64 17.85 -4.18 7.81
N PHE A 65 17.38 -3.26 6.96
CA PHE A 65 18.17 -2.19 6.39
C PHE A 65 18.69 -1.23 7.48
N LEU A 66 17.83 -0.86 8.44
CA LEU A 66 18.23 -0.06 9.60
C LEU A 66 19.15 -0.85 10.54
N TRP A 67 18.94 -2.15 10.72
CA TRP A 67 19.79 -2.99 11.55
C TRP A 67 21.21 -3.12 10.98
N VAL A 68 21.34 -3.44 9.69
CA VAL A 68 22.63 -3.51 8.97
C VAL A 68 23.32 -2.14 8.94
N GLY A 69 22.55 -1.07 8.71
CA GLY A 69 23.03 0.31 8.80
C GLY A 69 23.37 0.78 10.22
N LYS A 70 23.25 -0.09 11.24
CA LYS A 70 23.42 0.23 12.67
C LYS A 70 22.62 1.46 13.10
N GLN A 71 21.45 1.65 12.49
CA GLN A 71 20.52 2.78 12.66
C GLN A 71 21.13 4.15 12.34
N ARG A 72 22.27 4.19 11.63
CA ARG A 72 22.97 5.43 11.26
C ARG A 72 22.43 6.00 9.95
N VAL A 73 21.20 6.50 10.01
CA VAL A 73 20.52 7.14 8.87
C VAL A 73 21.33 8.31 8.29
N GLU A 74 22.13 8.98 9.14
CA GLU A 74 23.00 10.11 8.77
C GLU A 74 24.27 9.69 8.03
N SER A 75 24.62 8.40 8.01
CA SER A 75 25.82 7.92 7.34
C SER A 75 25.71 8.09 5.83
N ILE A 76 26.78 8.58 5.20
CA ILE A 76 26.82 8.74 3.74
C ILE A 76 26.64 7.41 3.00
N SER A 77 27.13 6.30 3.56
CA SER A 77 26.93 4.97 3.00
C SER A 77 25.46 4.58 3.03
N PHE A 78 24.75 4.87 4.12
CA PHE A 78 23.32 4.60 4.24
C PHE A 78 22.51 5.42 3.25
N GLN A 79 22.79 6.73 3.17
CA GLN A 79 22.14 7.64 2.22
C GLN A 79 22.37 7.21 0.78
N PHE A 80 23.60 6.82 0.44
CA PHE A 80 23.93 6.31 -0.89
C PHE A 80 23.15 5.04 -1.21
N THR A 81 23.12 4.05 -0.31
CA THR A 81 22.35 2.83 -0.53
C THR A 81 20.84 3.11 -0.65
N LEU A 82 20.30 4.01 0.15
CA LEU A 82 18.89 4.42 0.08
C LEU A 82 18.54 5.05 -1.28
N VAL A 83 19.37 5.98 -1.76
CA VAL A 83 19.18 6.62 -3.07
C VAL A 83 19.38 5.61 -4.20
N ALA A 84 20.37 4.73 -4.10
CA ALA A 84 20.60 3.67 -5.10
C ALA A 84 19.39 2.73 -5.21
N LEU A 85 18.79 2.33 -4.09
CA LEU A 85 17.57 1.52 -4.07
C LEU A 85 16.36 2.27 -4.62
N LEU A 86 16.24 3.58 -4.35
CA LEU A 86 15.19 4.42 -4.94
C LEU A 86 15.33 4.49 -6.47
N VAL A 87 16.55 4.69 -6.98
CA VAL A 87 16.81 4.70 -8.43
C VAL A 87 16.51 3.33 -9.04
N LEU A 88 16.94 2.24 -8.39
CA LEU A 88 16.66 0.89 -8.86
C LEU A 88 15.15 0.61 -8.93
N SER A 89 14.42 1.03 -7.91
CA SER A 89 12.95 0.98 -7.88
C SER A 89 12.32 1.75 -9.03
N LEU A 90 12.81 2.96 -9.33
CA LEU A 90 12.29 3.78 -10.43
C LEU A 90 12.54 3.13 -11.80
N ILE A 91 13.74 2.58 -12.02
CA ILE A 91 14.10 1.87 -13.25
C ILE A 91 13.16 0.68 -13.49
N GLU A 92 12.91 -0.10 -12.44
CA GLU A 92 12.00 -1.24 -12.52
C GLU A 92 10.54 -0.78 -12.72
N SER A 93 10.08 0.24 -11.99
CA SER A 93 8.73 0.78 -12.13
C SER A 93 8.41 1.33 -13.53
N ALA A 94 9.45 1.83 -14.22
CA ALA A 94 9.39 2.33 -15.58
C ALA A 94 9.45 1.22 -16.65
N ASN A 95 9.45 -0.07 -16.25
CA ASN A 95 9.63 -1.24 -17.13
C ASN A 95 10.89 -1.16 -18.00
N ILE A 96 11.95 -0.50 -17.51
CA ILE A 96 13.22 -0.40 -18.23
C ILE A 96 14.04 -1.68 -18.06
N LEU A 97 14.00 -2.28 -16.86
CA LEU A 97 14.62 -3.55 -16.53
C LEU A 97 13.70 -4.40 -15.66
N ASP A 98 13.42 -5.62 -16.10
CA ASP A 98 12.69 -6.63 -15.32
C ASP A 98 13.67 -7.39 -14.42
N LEU A 99 13.92 -6.83 -13.22
CA LEU A 99 14.92 -7.36 -12.29
C LEU A 99 14.34 -8.31 -11.26
N THR A 100 13.07 -8.15 -10.88
CA THR A 100 12.50 -8.92 -9.76
C THR A 100 11.33 -9.82 -10.16
N PRO A 101 11.15 -10.95 -9.44
CA PRO A 101 9.99 -11.80 -9.61
C PRO A 101 8.67 -11.07 -9.32
N THR A 102 7.58 -11.59 -9.89
CA THR A 102 6.22 -11.14 -9.58
C THR A 102 5.96 -11.14 -8.07
N GLY A 103 5.42 -10.04 -7.54
CA GLY A 103 5.10 -9.90 -6.11
C GLY A 103 6.22 -9.29 -5.25
N SER A 104 7.34 -8.87 -5.86
CA SER A 104 8.41 -8.14 -5.20
C SER A 104 7.99 -6.72 -4.79
N PHE A 105 8.53 -6.25 -3.67
CA PHE A 105 8.33 -4.88 -3.20
C PHE A 105 9.12 -3.82 -3.98
N LEU A 106 10.16 -4.21 -4.72
CA LEU A 106 11.12 -3.29 -5.32
C LEU A 106 10.48 -2.31 -6.34
N PRO A 107 9.54 -2.71 -7.22
CA PRO A 107 8.86 -1.78 -8.13
C PRO A 107 8.05 -0.68 -7.41
N TYR A 108 7.66 -0.91 -6.16
CA TYR A 108 6.83 0.00 -5.35
C TYR A 108 7.64 0.75 -4.28
N TRP A 109 8.93 0.43 -4.15
CA TRP A 109 9.80 0.98 -3.11
C TRP A 109 9.97 2.50 -3.19
N TYR A 110 9.89 3.11 -4.38
CA TYR A 110 9.99 4.57 -4.56
C TYR A 110 8.98 5.33 -3.67
N GLY A 111 7.76 4.81 -3.52
CA GLY A 111 6.72 5.45 -2.71
C GLY A 111 7.03 5.39 -1.22
N PHE A 112 7.34 4.17 -0.75
CA PHE A 112 7.68 3.92 0.64
C PHE A 112 8.95 4.68 1.07
N SER A 113 10.01 4.63 0.25
CA SER A 113 11.27 5.30 0.52
C SER A 113 11.13 6.83 0.48
N THR A 114 10.33 7.40 -0.41
CA THR A 114 10.04 8.85 -0.41
C THR A 114 9.32 9.26 0.88
N GLY A 115 8.38 8.45 1.37
CA GLY A 115 7.75 8.66 2.68
C GLY A 115 8.76 8.61 3.83
N ALA A 116 9.66 7.62 3.84
CA ALA A 116 10.72 7.49 4.85
C ALA A 116 11.72 8.67 4.81
N ILE A 117 12.14 9.09 3.62
CA ILE A 117 13.01 10.27 3.42
C ILE A 117 12.30 11.53 3.91
N THR A 118 11.01 11.70 3.61
CA THR A 118 10.22 12.84 4.07
C THR A 118 10.18 12.88 5.59
N TYR A 119 9.90 11.75 6.24
CA TYR A 119 9.94 11.63 7.70
C TYR A 119 11.34 11.96 8.28
N TRP A 120 12.40 11.37 7.73
CA TRP A 120 13.77 11.62 8.21
C TRP A 120 14.26 13.05 7.97
N ALA A 121 13.79 13.72 6.91
CA ALA A 121 14.03 15.13 6.68
C ALA A 121 13.30 16.01 7.71
N ILE A 122 12.03 15.68 8.01
CA ILE A 122 11.20 16.36 9.00
C ILE A 122 11.83 16.34 10.40
N ILE A 123 12.34 15.17 10.84
CA ILE A 123 13.00 15.02 12.15
C ILE A 123 14.47 15.47 12.16
N GLY A 124 14.98 16.00 11.06
CA GLY A 124 16.34 16.55 10.95
C GLY A 124 17.48 15.52 10.84
N ARG A 125 17.18 14.23 10.61
CA ARG A 125 18.21 13.18 10.39
C ARG A 125 18.75 13.15 8.96
N LEU A 126 17.99 13.67 8.00
CA LEU A 126 18.43 13.84 6.61
C LEU A 126 18.31 15.31 6.22
N LYS A 127 19.22 15.76 5.34
CA LYS A 127 19.14 17.10 4.76
C LYS A 127 17.94 17.20 3.83
N SER A 128 17.24 18.33 3.84
CA SER A 128 16.12 18.61 2.91
C SER A 128 16.53 18.53 1.43
N SER A 129 17.81 18.73 1.12
CA SER A 129 18.34 18.55 -0.23
C SER A 129 18.20 17.12 -0.76
N ILE A 130 18.26 16.10 0.13
CA ILE A 130 18.07 14.70 -0.25
C ILE A 130 16.61 14.45 -0.63
N LEU A 131 15.66 15.03 0.12
CA LEU A 131 14.25 14.97 -0.22
C LEU A 131 13.97 15.66 -1.56
N ILE A 132 14.50 16.88 -1.76
CA ILE A 132 14.35 17.60 -3.03
C ILE A 132 14.95 16.78 -4.19
N GLY A 133 16.12 16.17 -3.99
CA GLY A 133 16.75 15.29 -4.96
C GLY A 133 15.88 14.07 -5.28
N ALA A 134 15.32 13.41 -4.27
CA ALA A 134 14.40 12.29 -4.48
C ALA A 134 13.15 12.72 -5.27
N LEU A 135 12.51 13.83 -4.89
CA LEU A 135 11.33 14.35 -5.61
C LEU A 135 11.66 14.73 -7.06
N ALA A 136 12.84 15.31 -7.30
CA ALA A 136 13.31 15.62 -8.65
C ALA A 136 13.56 14.35 -9.49
N LEU A 137 14.10 13.29 -8.87
CA LEU A 137 14.26 11.99 -9.53
C LEU A 137 12.88 11.41 -9.91
N LEU A 138 11.92 11.39 -9.00
CA LEU A 138 10.56 10.94 -9.30
C LEU A 138 9.95 11.74 -10.45
N LEU A 139 10.14 13.07 -10.47
CA LEU A 139 9.65 13.93 -11.53
C LEU A 139 10.31 13.61 -12.88
N GLY A 140 11.61 13.31 -12.89
CA GLY A 140 12.34 12.89 -14.09
C GLY A 140 11.86 11.56 -14.67
N PHE A 141 11.36 10.65 -13.82
CA PHE A 141 10.78 9.38 -14.24
C PHE A 141 9.26 9.45 -14.50
N SER A 142 8.61 10.58 -14.19
CA SER A 142 7.18 10.78 -14.43
C SER A 142 6.70 10.62 -15.89
N PRO A 143 7.50 10.84 -16.95
CA PRO A 143 7.06 10.61 -18.33
C PRO A 143 6.95 9.13 -18.72
N PHE A 144 7.49 8.21 -17.91
CA PHE A 144 7.47 6.78 -18.18
C PHE A 144 6.17 6.12 -17.68
N ASP A 145 6.09 4.81 -17.85
CA ASP A 145 5.00 3.99 -17.32
C ASP A 145 4.78 4.27 -15.82
N HIS A 146 3.51 4.29 -15.41
CA HIS A 146 3.08 4.59 -14.02
C HIS A 146 3.45 6.00 -13.51
N GLY A 147 3.67 6.95 -14.42
CA GLY A 147 3.93 8.34 -14.09
C GLY A 147 2.87 9.01 -13.22
N ASP A 148 1.60 8.59 -13.33
CA ASP A 148 0.50 9.04 -12.47
C ASP A 148 0.77 8.72 -10.99
N ALA A 149 1.24 7.51 -10.68
CA ALA A 149 1.59 7.11 -9.32
C ALA A 149 2.80 7.89 -8.79
N LEU A 150 3.78 8.21 -9.65
CA LEU A 150 4.92 9.05 -9.28
C LEU A 150 4.48 10.48 -8.94
N ILE A 151 3.60 11.07 -9.73
CA ILE A 151 3.05 12.42 -9.47
C ILE A 151 2.29 12.44 -8.14
N VAL A 152 1.45 11.43 -7.88
CA VAL A 152 0.74 11.32 -6.61
C VAL A 152 1.73 11.23 -5.44
N THR A 153 2.79 10.44 -5.58
CA THR A 153 3.84 10.30 -4.56
C THR A 153 4.56 11.61 -4.29
N ILE A 154 4.92 12.35 -5.34
CA ILE A 154 5.54 13.69 -5.23
C ILE A 154 4.59 14.62 -4.48
N PHE A 155 3.33 14.66 -4.90
CA PHE A 155 2.32 15.52 -4.28
C PHE A 155 2.14 15.20 -2.80
N THR A 156 1.99 13.91 -2.44
CA THR A 156 1.86 13.47 -1.05
C THR A 156 3.10 13.84 -0.23
N GLY A 157 4.32 13.61 -0.74
CA GLY A 157 5.56 13.98 -0.05
C GLY A 157 5.66 15.49 0.21
N CYS A 158 5.35 16.31 -0.81
CA CYS A 158 5.30 17.76 -0.69
C CYS A 158 4.26 18.22 0.34
N VAL A 159 3.03 17.70 0.28
CA VAL A 159 1.97 18.04 1.24
C VAL A 159 2.37 17.70 2.66
N LEU A 160 2.95 16.51 2.89
CA LEU A 160 3.41 16.11 4.22
C LEU A 160 4.54 17.00 4.74
N TYR A 161 5.54 17.28 3.89
CA TYR A 161 6.65 18.15 4.26
C TYR A 161 6.13 19.57 4.60
N ILE A 162 5.35 20.18 3.72
CA ILE A 162 4.79 21.53 3.92
C ILE A 162 3.86 21.57 5.15
N ALA A 163 2.96 20.59 5.30
CA ALA A 163 2.02 20.56 6.41
C ALA A 163 2.72 20.46 7.78
N TYR A 164 3.88 19.79 7.83
CA TYR A 164 4.72 19.77 9.02
C TYR A 164 5.30 21.16 9.34
N TYR A 165 5.96 21.81 8.38
CA TYR A 165 6.58 23.14 8.61
C TYR A 165 5.56 24.25 8.88
N LEU A 166 4.35 24.13 8.36
CA LEU A 166 3.26 25.08 8.66
C LEU A 166 2.55 24.78 9.99
N HIS A 167 2.99 23.76 10.75
CA HIS A 167 2.35 23.28 11.96
C HIS A 167 0.85 22.98 11.79
N LYS A 168 0.44 22.61 10.57
CA LYS A 168 -0.97 22.35 10.22
C LYS A 168 -1.38 20.90 10.43
N MET A 169 -0.42 19.97 10.48
CA MET A 169 -0.69 18.55 10.73
C MET A 169 -1.53 18.35 11.99
N GLU A 170 -1.15 18.97 13.11
CA GLU A 170 -1.88 18.83 14.38
C GLU A 170 -3.31 19.38 14.28
N VAL A 171 -3.50 20.50 13.58
CA VAL A 171 -4.82 21.12 13.41
C VAL A 171 -5.74 20.26 12.54
N TRP A 172 -5.23 19.73 11.43
CA TRP A 172 -6.00 18.90 10.50
C TRP A 172 -6.37 17.56 11.13
N LEU A 173 -5.41 16.92 11.81
CA LEU A 173 -5.63 15.62 12.44
C LEU A 173 -6.51 15.73 13.69
N LYS A 174 -6.59 16.89 14.37
CA LYS A 174 -7.44 17.05 15.56
C LYS A 174 -8.95 17.07 15.24
N ASN A 175 -9.34 17.28 13.98
CA ASN A 175 -10.75 17.32 13.59
C ASN A 175 -11.44 15.97 13.95
N PRO A 176 -12.57 15.98 14.70
CA PRO A 176 -13.27 14.76 15.09
C PRO A 176 -13.70 13.89 13.90
N PHE A 177 -13.98 14.51 12.75
CA PHE A 177 -14.27 13.78 11.52
C PHE A 177 -13.06 13.03 10.98
N MET A 178 -11.88 13.68 10.97
CA MET A 178 -10.63 13.04 10.54
C MET A 178 -10.23 11.90 11.51
N GLN A 179 -10.44 12.10 12.81
CA GLN A 179 -10.25 11.07 13.83
C GLN A 179 -11.25 9.91 13.68
N PHE A 180 -12.49 10.18 13.28
CA PHE A 180 -13.46 9.12 12.97
C PHE A 180 -13.01 8.29 11.76
N LEU A 181 -12.69 8.93 10.64
CA LEU A 181 -12.21 8.23 9.44
C LEU A 181 -10.91 7.47 9.72
N GLY A 182 -9.97 8.07 10.46
CA GLY A 182 -8.73 7.41 10.88
C GLY A 182 -8.95 6.21 11.78
N ARG A 183 -10.00 6.20 12.61
CA ARG A 183 -10.35 5.05 13.47
C ARG A 183 -10.93 3.87 12.71
N ILE A 184 -11.67 4.12 11.62
CA ILE A 184 -12.24 3.05 10.81
C ILE A 184 -11.42 2.73 9.56
N SER A 185 -10.29 3.41 9.34
CA SER A 185 -9.56 3.37 8.08
C SER A 185 -9.09 1.97 7.73
N TYR A 186 -8.64 1.19 8.71
CA TYR A 186 -8.23 -0.20 8.52
C TYR A 186 -9.41 -1.09 8.12
N SER A 187 -10.50 -1.05 8.90
CA SER A 187 -11.73 -1.77 8.57
C SER A 187 -12.32 -1.35 7.21
N LEU A 188 -12.26 -0.06 6.88
CA LEU A 188 -12.73 0.47 5.59
C LEU A 188 -11.87 -0.05 4.45
N TYR A 189 -10.55 0.04 4.59
CA TYR A 189 -9.61 -0.51 3.61
C TYR A 189 -9.87 -1.98 3.35
N LEU A 190 -10.13 -2.80 4.37
CA LEU A 190 -10.35 -4.24 4.23
C LEU A 190 -11.69 -4.62 3.59
N PHE A 191 -12.78 -3.92 3.97
CA PHE A 191 -14.15 -4.31 3.62
C PHE A 191 -14.74 -3.54 2.42
N HIS A 192 -14.17 -2.40 2.01
CA HIS A 192 -14.74 -1.60 0.93
C HIS A 192 -14.89 -2.33 -0.43
N PRO A 193 -14.02 -3.24 -0.89
CA PRO A 193 -14.25 -3.92 -2.16
C PRO A 193 -15.18 -5.12 -1.99
N LEU A 194 -15.20 -5.75 -0.81
CA LEU A 194 -16.09 -6.85 -0.52
C LEU A 194 -17.55 -6.38 -0.43
N ILE A 195 -17.80 -5.27 0.26
CA ILE A 195 -19.16 -4.78 0.54
C ILE A 195 -19.51 -3.57 -0.33
N GLY A 196 -18.58 -2.62 -0.49
CA GLY A 196 -18.82 -1.42 -1.29
C GLY A 196 -19.03 -1.71 -2.77
N TRP A 197 -18.14 -2.50 -3.40
CA TRP A 197 -18.33 -2.84 -4.81
C TRP A 197 -19.58 -3.69 -5.04
N THR A 198 -19.86 -4.67 -4.16
CA THR A 198 -21.08 -5.49 -4.30
C THR A 198 -22.35 -4.66 -4.14
N ALA A 199 -22.40 -3.75 -3.17
CA ALA A 199 -23.51 -2.83 -2.97
C ALA A 199 -23.68 -1.87 -4.15
N GLN A 200 -22.59 -1.30 -4.67
CA GLN A 200 -22.61 -0.44 -5.84
C GLN A 200 -23.08 -1.20 -7.09
N SER A 201 -22.54 -2.39 -7.36
CA SER A 201 -22.95 -3.22 -8.50
C SER A 201 -24.41 -3.65 -8.42
N LEU A 202 -24.94 -3.88 -7.21
CA LEU A 202 -26.36 -4.16 -7.02
C LEU A 202 -27.21 -2.93 -7.27
N ALA A 203 -26.82 -1.76 -6.74
CA ALA A 203 -27.56 -0.51 -6.92
C ALA A 203 -27.59 -0.07 -8.40
N LEU A 204 -26.51 -0.28 -9.16
CA LEU A 204 -26.47 -0.01 -10.60
C LEU A 204 -27.51 -0.79 -11.41
N LYS A 205 -28.03 -1.91 -10.89
CA LYS A 205 -29.11 -2.67 -11.56
C LYS A 205 -30.46 -1.96 -11.49
N PHE A 206 -30.65 -1.06 -10.53
CA PHE A 206 -31.95 -0.45 -10.23
C PHE A 206 -31.94 1.08 -10.29
N PHE A 207 -30.77 1.70 -10.16
CA PHE A 207 -30.61 3.16 -10.03
C PHE A 207 -29.50 3.70 -10.94
N ASN A 208 -29.37 5.03 -10.99
CA ASN A 208 -28.31 5.72 -11.73
C ASN A 208 -26.94 5.58 -11.05
N GLU A 209 -25.89 5.96 -11.79
CA GLU A 209 -24.49 5.84 -11.35
C GLU A 209 -24.19 6.59 -10.05
N TRP A 210 -24.77 7.79 -9.87
CA TRP A 210 -24.57 8.61 -8.67
C TRP A 210 -25.18 7.98 -7.42
N ILE A 211 -26.42 7.47 -7.51
CA ILE A 211 -27.07 6.77 -6.39
C ILE A 211 -26.31 5.49 -6.06
N ALA A 212 -25.85 4.76 -7.07
CA ALA A 212 -25.06 3.56 -6.85
C ALA A 212 -23.71 3.85 -6.18
N LEU A 213 -23.03 4.94 -6.57
CA LEU A 213 -21.79 5.39 -5.93
C LEU A 213 -22.02 5.77 -4.46
N ILE A 214 -23.05 6.56 -4.17
CA ILE A 214 -23.41 6.94 -2.80
C ILE A 214 -23.76 5.70 -1.98
N THR A 215 -24.46 4.73 -2.57
CA THR A 215 -24.81 3.47 -1.91
C THR A 215 -23.56 2.64 -1.59
N GLY A 216 -22.61 2.54 -2.53
CA GLY A 216 -21.33 1.85 -2.31
C GLY A 216 -20.48 2.51 -1.23
N ILE A 217 -20.37 3.84 -1.23
CA ILE A 217 -19.65 4.61 -0.20
C ILE A 217 -20.33 4.41 1.16
N GLY A 218 -21.65 4.56 1.22
CA GLY A 218 -22.43 4.38 2.44
C GLY A 218 -22.28 2.97 3.01
N ALA A 219 -22.43 1.94 2.18
CA ALA A 219 -22.25 0.55 2.57
C ALA A 219 -20.82 0.27 3.07
N SER A 220 -19.80 0.86 2.45
CA SER A 220 -18.41 0.73 2.87
C SER A 220 -18.18 1.35 4.25
N ILE A 221 -18.68 2.58 4.49
CA ILE A 221 -18.52 3.26 5.78
C ILE A 221 -19.30 2.53 6.89
N ILE A 222 -20.54 2.10 6.61
CA ILE A 222 -21.38 1.39 7.58
C ILE A 222 -20.74 0.05 7.95
N SER A 223 -20.32 -0.73 6.97
CA SER A 223 -19.66 -2.01 7.23
C SER A 223 -18.34 -1.84 7.97
N ALA A 224 -17.51 -0.87 7.58
CA ALA A 224 -16.28 -0.53 8.29
C ALA A 224 -16.53 -0.16 9.75
N TRP A 225 -17.57 0.63 10.02
CA TRP A 225 -17.94 1.02 11.38
C TRP A 225 -18.41 -0.18 12.22
N ILE A 226 -19.23 -1.08 11.66
CA ILE A 226 -19.69 -2.29 12.33
C ILE A 226 -18.49 -3.19 12.67
N THR A 227 -17.62 -3.45 11.70
CA THR A 227 -16.40 -4.25 11.89
C THR A 227 -15.48 -3.61 12.92
N TYR A 228 -15.30 -2.28 12.88
CA TYR A 228 -14.50 -1.56 13.85
C TYR A 228 -15.01 -1.78 15.28
N LEU A 229 -16.33 -1.73 15.49
CA LEU A 229 -16.92 -1.91 16.82
C LEU A 229 -16.81 -3.36 17.32
N ILE A 230 -16.99 -4.34 16.43
CA ILE A 230 -17.09 -5.76 16.80
C ILE A 230 -15.72 -6.44 16.87
N LEU A 231 -14.78 -6.08 16.00
CA LEU A 231 -13.50 -6.77 15.84
C LEU A 231 -12.32 -5.88 16.23
N GLU A 232 -12.19 -4.71 15.59
CA GLU A 232 -10.98 -3.88 15.72
C GLU A 232 -10.84 -3.28 17.14
N ARG A 233 -11.89 -2.66 17.65
CA ARG A 233 -11.92 -2.05 18.98
C ARG A 233 -11.65 -3.05 20.12
N PRO A 234 -12.25 -4.26 20.17
CA PRO A 234 -11.91 -5.24 21.19
C PRO A 234 -10.49 -5.78 21.01
N ALA A 235 -10.02 -6.04 19.78
CA ALA A 235 -8.66 -6.50 19.54
C ALA A 235 -7.61 -5.50 20.05
N ILE A 236 -7.80 -4.20 19.79
CA ILE A 236 -6.92 -3.13 20.31
C ILE A 236 -6.93 -3.10 21.85
N ARG A 237 -8.11 -3.29 22.47
CA ARG A 237 -8.23 -3.35 23.94
C ARG A 237 -7.49 -4.55 24.52
N TRP A 238 -7.61 -5.72 23.91
CA TRP A 238 -6.90 -6.92 24.34
C TRP A 238 -5.39 -6.76 24.18
N SER A 239 -4.91 -6.21 23.06
CA SER A 239 -3.49 -5.92 22.85
C SER A 239 -2.91 -5.03 23.96
N ARG A 240 -3.64 -3.98 24.37
CA ARG A 240 -3.21 -3.09 25.47
C ARG A 240 -3.24 -3.73 26.85
N SER A 241 -4.00 -4.82 27.04
CA SER A 241 -4.06 -5.53 28.31
C SER A 241 -2.87 -6.47 28.54
N ILE A 242 -2.09 -6.75 27.49
CA ILE A 242 -0.85 -7.52 27.59
C ILE A 242 0.24 -6.58 28.07
N ASN A 243 0.47 -6.55 29.39
CA ASN A 243 1.68 -5.95 29.96
C ASN A 243 2.87 -6.79 29.49
N LEU A 244 3.64 -6.26 28.55
CA LEU A 244 5.01 -6.72 28.31
C LEU A 244 5.79 -6.35 29.58
N GLY A 245 5.99 -7.34 30.46
CA GLY A 245 6.67 -7.14 31.72
C GLY A 245 8.00 -6.42 31.52
N ASN A 246 8.21 -5.36 32.30
CA ASN A 246 9.52 -4.76 32.52
C ASN A 246 10.49 -5.80 33.08
#